data_AF-A0A9D6XS05-F1
#
_entry.id   AF-A0A9D6XS05-F1
#
_cell.length_a   1.000
_cell.length_b   1.000
_cell.length_c   1.000
_cell.angle_alpha   90.00
_cell.angle_beta   90.00
_cell.angle_gamma   90.00
#
_symmetry.space_group_name_H-M   'P 1'
#
loop_
_entity.id
_entity.type
_entity.pdbx_description
1 polymer ?
#
loop_
_entity_poly.entity_id
_entity_poly.type
_entity_poly.pdbx_seq_one_letter_code
_entity_poly.pdbx_strand_id
1 'polypeptide(L)'
;MIATVAEIEPATPGFREVLIEPHLGPLTRVDASMPHPLGDISVSYRGDGDRLSADVTLPEGLAGTFAWNGDERSLHSGSQHLQLSASGNSE
;
A
#
# COMPACT_ATOMS: atom_id res chain seq x y z
N MET A 1 3.35 18.36 -6.24
CA MET A 1 4.48 17.46 -6.46
C MET A 1 3.89 16.06 -6.67
N ILE A 2 4.26 15.38 -7.76
CA ILE A 2 3.56 14.23 -8.34
C ILE A 2 3.95 12.94 -7.60
N ALA A 3 2.95 12.16 -7.15
CA ALA A 3 3.11 10.84 -6.57
C ALA A 3 3.19 9.80 -7.70
N THR A 4 4.39 9.39 -8.09
CA THR A 4 4.57 8.40 -9.17
C THR A 4 5.71 7.46 -8.82
N VAL A 5 5.54 6.67 -7.76
CA VAL A 5 6.28 5.40 -7.58
C VAL A 5 5.42 4.31 -6.88
N ALA A 6 4.20 4.61 -6.43
CA ALA A 6 3.37 3.63 -5.70
C ALA A 6 1.86 3.69 -6.02
N GLU A 7 1.45 4.37 -7.12
CA GLU A 7 0.04 4.58 -7.49
C GLU A 7 -0.88 4.89 -6.28
N ILE A 8 -0.48 5.88 -5.46
CA ILE A 8 -1.32 6.35 -4.37
C ILE A 8 -2.37 7.28 -4.97
N GLU A 9 -3.49 6.71 -5.41
CA GLU A 9 -4.61 7.48 -5.93
C GLU A 9 -5.56 7.92 -4.79
N PRO A 10 -6.02 9.18 -4.78
CA PRO A 10 -7.08 9.59 -3.88
C PRO A 10 -8.42 9.00 -4.34
N ALA A 11 -8.98 8.06 -3.58
CA ALA A 11 -10.24 7.38 -3.95
C ALA A 11 -11.48 8.31 -3.85
N THR A 12 -11.37 9.46 -3.18
CA THR A 12 -12.45 10.46 -3.05
C THR A 12 -11.91 11.90 -3.05
N PRO A 13 -12.73 12.89 -3.47
CA PRO A 13 -12.38 14.30 -3.33
C PRO A 13 -12.16 14.62 -1.84
N GLY A 14 -10.93 15.02 -1.49
CA GLY A 14 -10.54 15.35 -0.12
C GLY A 14 -9.62 14.33 0.57
N PHE A 15 -9.05 13.37 -0.17
CA PHE A 15 -8.04 12.43 0.35
C PHE A 15 -8.50 11.66 1.61
N ARG A 16 -9.79 11.28 1.68
CA ARG A 16 -10.30 10.50 2.84
C ARG A 16 -9.82 9.05 2.82
N GLU A 17 -9.54 8.53 1.64
CA GLU A 17 -9.09 7.16 1.43
C GLU A 17 -7.95 7.13 0.42
N VAL A 18 -6.93 6.32 0.71
CA VAL A 18 -5.82 6.05 -0.19
C VAL A 18 -5.89 4.63 -0.73
N LEU A 19 -5.70 4.47 -2.04
CA LEU A 19 -5.48 3.17 -2.64
C LEU A 19 -3.97 2.97 -2.76
N ILE A 20 -3.46 1.81 -2.34
CA ILE A 20 -2.04 1.46 -2.38
C ILE A 20 -1.88 0.21 -3.23
N GLU A 21 -1.34 0.38 -4.44
CA GLU A 21 -1.14 -0.71 -5.41
C GLU A 21 0.35 -0.85 -5.73
N PRO A 22 1.08 -1.71 -5.00
CA PRO A 22 2.49 -1.87 -5.24
C PRO A 22 2.74 -2.75 -6.47
N HIS A 23 3.25 -2.13 -7.54
CA HIS A 23 3.73 -2.83 -8.73
C HIS A 23 5.12 -3.42 -8.49
N LEU A 24 5.17 -4.53 -7.75
CA LEU A 24 6.44 -5.08 -7.26
C LEU A 24 7.27 -5.78 -8.33
N GLY A 25 6.70 -6.26 -9.45
CA GLY A 25 7.48 -6.89 -10.53
C GLY A 25 8.56 -7.86 -10.00
N PRO A 26 9.84 -7.72 -10.39
CA PRO A 26 10.95 -8.51 -9.85
C PRO A 26 11.59 -7.94 -8.56
N LEU A 27 11.05 -6.86 -7.99
CA LEU A 27 11.62 -6.18 -6.84
C LEU A 27 11.33 -6.93 -5.54
N THR A 28 12.37 -7.23 -4.79
CA THR A 28 12.29 -7.87 -3.48
C THR A 28 11.97 -6.91 -2.34
N ARG A 29 12.19 -5.61 -2.52
CA ARG A 29 11.91 -4.60 -1.50
C ARG A 29 11.61 -3.24 -2.11
N VAL A 30 10.61 -2.56 -1.56
CA VAL A 30 10.26 -1.18 -1.90
C VAL A 30 9.96 -0.44 -0.62
N ASP A 31 10.55 0.73 -0.44
CA ASP A 31 10.26 1.63 0.68
C ASP A 31 9.85 2.97 0.07
N ALA A 32 8.65 3.45 0.38
CA ALA A 32 8.14 4.72 -0.09
C ALA A 32 7.54 5.52 1.06
N SER A 33 7.64 6.85 0.96
CA SER A 33 7.02 7.77 1.90
C SER A 33 6.43 8.93 1.12
N MET A 34 5.23 9.34 1.50
CA MET A 34 4.49 10.42 0.87
C MET A 34 4.03 11.41 1.94
N PRO A 35 4.43 12.70 1.83
CA PRO A 35 3.92 13.72 2.72
C PRO A 35 2.44 13.95 2.43
N HIS A 36 1.60 13.85 3.47
CA HIS A 36 0.16 14.06 3.39
C HIS A 36 -0.26 15.14 4.41
N PRO A 37 -1.30 15.96 4.15
CA PRO A 37 -1.71 17.05 5.04
C PRO A 37 -2.04 16.63 6.48
N LEU A 38 -2.41 15.36 6.67
CA LEU A 38 -2.71 14.77 7.99
C LEU A 38 -1.48 14.16 8.70
N GLY A 39 -0.33 14.07 8.02
CA GLY A 39 0.88 13.41 8.49
C GLY A 39 1.51 12.54 7.41
N ASP A 40 2.76 12.12 7.58
CA ASP A 40 3.46 11.35 6.56
C ASP A 40 2.90 9.92 6.43
N ILE A 41 2.61 9.52 5.19
CA ILE A 41 2.27 8.14 4.85
C ILE A 41 3.58 7.42 4.60
N SER A 42 3.80 6.29 5.27
CA SER A 42 5.00 5.48 5.08
C SER A 42 4.64 4.05 4.77
N VAL A 43 5.27 3.50 3.75
CA VAL A 43 5.01 2.14 3.26
C VAL A 43 6.31 1.42 2.98
N SER A 44 6.42 0.18 3.45
CA SER A 44 7.54 -0.70 3.17
C SER A 44 7.00 -2.05 2.74
N TYR A 45 7.48 -2.54 1.61
CA TYR A 45 7.07 -3.79 1.00
C TYR A 45 8.30 -4.68 0.91
N ARG A 46 8.11 -5.96 1.23
CA ARG A 46 9.12 -7.00 1.09
C ARG A 46 8.49 -8.19 0.40
N GLY A 47 8.84 -8.36 -0.88
CA GLY A 47 8.48 -9.53 -1.67
C GLY A 47 9.48 -10.68 -1.44
N ASP A 48 8.96 -11.87 -1.20
CA ASP A 48 9.70 -13.12 -1.07
C ASP A 48 9.00 -14.20 -1.91
N GLY A 49 9.33 -14.26 -3.20
CA GLY A 49 8.66 -15.15 -4.15
C GLY A 49 7.16 -14.88 -4.25
N ASP A 50 6.35 -15.86 -3.82
CA ASP A 50 4.89 -15.78 -3.79
C ASP A 50 4.32 -15.12 -2.53
N ARG A 51 5.15 -14.48 -1.69
CA ARG A 51 4.70 -13.79 -0.47
C ARG A 51 5.09 -12.33 -0.49
N LEU A 52 4.23 -11.51 0.08
CA LEU A 52 4.45 -10.09 0.29
C LEU A 52 4.17 -9.73 1.74
N SER A 53 5.18 -9.20 2.41
CA SER A 53 5.01 -8.46 3.67
C SER A 53 4.94 -6.97 3.37
N ALA A 54 3.89 -6.30 3.85
CA ALA A 54 3.73 -4.86 3.70
C ALA A 54 3.52 -4.22 5.07
N ASP A 55 4.42 -3.32 5.45
CA ASP A 55 4.32 -2.47 6.61
C ASP A 55 3.80 -1.10 6.17
N VAL A 56 2.59 -0.76 6.57
CA VAL A 56 1.92 0.48 6.19
C VAL A 56 1.66 1.30 7.44
N THR A 57 2.02 2.58 7.39
CA THR A 57 1.69 3.56 8.43
C THR A 57 0.91 4.69 7.80
N LEU A 58 -0.35 4.81 8.21
CA LEU A 58 -1.22 5.90 7.82
C LEU A 58 -1.38 6.91 8.97
N PRO A 59 -1.47 8.21 8.69
CA PRO A 59 -1.80 9.21 9.71
C PRO A 59 -3.19 8.97 10.34
N GLU A 60 -3.42 9.54 11.51
CA GLU A 60 -4.70 9.44 12.20
C GLU A 60 -5.86 10.01 11.35
N GLY A 61 -6.95 9.25 11.27
CA GLY A 61 -8.14 9.63 10.49
C GLY A 61 -8.03 9.37 8.99
N LEU A 62 -6.94 8.77 8.50
CA LEU A 62 -6.82 8.29 7.14
C LEU A 62 -7.09 6.78 7.07
N ALA A 63 -7.99 6.38 6.19
CA ALA A 63 -8.22 4.98 5.84
C ALA A 63 -7.69 4.72 4.43
N GLY A 64 -7.65 3.45 4.03
CA GLY A 64 -7.27 3.11 2.67
C GLY A 64 -7.55 1.67 2.31
N THR A 65 -7.14 1.30 1.11
CA THR A 65 -7.18 -0.07 0.62
C THR A 65 -5.83 -0.40 0.03
N PHE A 66 -5.35 -1.61 0.29
CA PHE A 66 -4.14 -2.16 -0.27
C PHE A 66 -4.51 -3.27 -1.22
N ALA A 67 -4.18 -3.14 -2.50
CA ALA A 67 -4.49 -4.14 -3.51
C ALA A 67 -3.18 -4.69 -4.11
N TRP A 68 -3.00 -6.01 -4.06
CA TRP A 68 -1.83 -6.67 -4.62
C TRP A 68 -2.18 -8.05 -5.17
N ASN A 69 -1.87 -8.28 -6.45
CA ASN A 69 -2.05 -9.57 -7.13
C ASN A 69 -3.47 -10.18 -6.99
N GLY A 70 -4.51 -9.33 -6.98
CA GLY A 70 -5.91 -9.75 -6.80
C GLY A 70 -6.37 -9.89 -5.34
N ASP A 71 -5.47 -9.76 -4.37
CA ASP A 71 -5.81 -9.68 -2.96
C ASP A 71 -5.96 -8.22 -2.51
N GLU A 72 -7.08 -7.89 -1.87
CA GLU A 72 -7.38 -6.57 -1.33
C GLU A 72 -7.49 -6.59 0.19
N ARG A 73 -6.89 -5.59 0.86
CA ARG A 73 -6.90 -5.44 2.33
C ARG A 73 -7.22 -4.01 2.71
N SER A 74 -8.20 -3.83 3.59
CA SER A 74 -8.48 -2.53 4.18
C SER A 74 -7.36 -2.07 5.11
N LEU A 75 -6.99 -0.81 4.99
CA LEU A 75 -6.02 -0.10 5.81
C LEU A 75 -6.73 0.79 6.81
N HIS A 76 -6.21 0.81 8.03
CA HIS A 76 -6.62 1.72 9.10
C HIS A 76 -5.49 2.70 9.42
N SER A 77 -5.84 3.77 10.14
CA SER A 77 -4.85 4.71 10.66
C SER A 77 -3.89 4.04 11.65
N GLY A 78 -2.68 4.58 11.75
CA GLY A 78 -1.60 4.01 12.55
C GLY A 78 -0.75 3.02 11.78
N SER A 79 0.17 2.36 12.47
CA SER A 79 1.04 1.35 11.89
C SER A 79 0.34 -0.02 11.86
N GLN A 80 0.48 -0.70 10.74
CA GLN A 80 -0.08 -2.03 10.53
C GLN A 80 0.83 -2.88 9.64
N HIS A 81 0.76 -4.18 9.86
CA HIS A 81 1.49 -5.17 9.08
C HIS A 81 0.50 -6.06 8.32
N LEU A 82 0.68 -6.14 7.00
CA LEU A 82 -0.07 -6.99 6.11
C LEU A 82 0.82 -8.10 5.59
N GLN A 83 0.26 -9.30 5.47
CA GLN A 83 0.87 -10.41 4.77
C GLN A 83 -0.09 -10.87 3.69
N LEU A 84 0.37 -10.82 2.46
CA LEU A 84 -0.35 -11.30 1.29
C LEU A 84 0.45 -12.41 0.64
N SER A 85 -0.25 -13.32 -0.02
CA SER A 85 0.35 -14.35 -0.86
C SER A 85 -0.14 -14.15 -2.27
N ALA A 86 0.75 -14.22 -3.25
CA ALA A 86 0.39 -14.21 -4.65
C ALA A 86 -0.45 -15.47 -4.90
N SER A 87 -1.77 -15.31 -4.83
CA SER A 87 -2.70 -16.35 -5.22
C SER A 87 -2.54 -16.52 -6.73
N GLY A 88 -1.68 -17.46 -7.13
CA GLY A 88 -1.58 -17.89 -8.52
C GLY A 88 -2.94 -18.42 -8.92
N ASN A 89 -3.74 -17.58 -9.61
CA ASN A 89 -5.01 -17.97 -10.17
C ASN A 89 -4.74 -19.10 -11.16
N SER A 90 -4.89 -20.32 -10.66
CA SER A 90 -4.77 -21.55 -11.42
C SER A 90 -6.19 -21.89 -11.84
N GLU A 91 -6.58 -21.37 -13.00
CA GLU A 91 -7.69 -21.88 -13.81
C GLU A 91 -7.30 -21.87 -15.30
#